data_AF-A0A9K3HBG1-F1
#
_entry.id   AF-A0A9K3HBG1-F1
#
_cell.length_a   1.000
_cell.length_b   1.000
_cell.length_c   1.000
_cell.angle_alpha   90.00
_cell.angle_beta   90.00
_cell.angle_gamma   90.00
#
_symmetry.space_group_name_H-M   'P 1'
#
loop_
_entity.id
_entity.type
_entity.pdbx_description
1 polymer ?
#
loop_
_entity_poly.entity_id
_entity_poly.type
_entity_poly.pdbx_seq_one_letter_code
_entity_poly.pdbx_strand_id
1 'polypeptide(L)'
;MDHNLLELSILNRQNISENTALNGIRATQNSFAGALDIDSLAQDPTTRRIWFGIATAHDFESHDDITEERLYQNIFASHFGQLAIIFLWTSGNLFHVAWQGNFESWVQDPLHVRPIAHAIWDPHFGQPAVEAFTRGGAPGPVNIAYSGVYQWWYTIGLRTNEDLYTGALFLLFISAISLIAGWLHLQPKWKPSVSWFKNAESRLNHHLSGLFGVSSLAWTGHLVHVAIPASRGESVRWG
;
A
#
# COMPACT_ATOMS: atom_id res chain seq x y z
N MET A 1 -11.22 42.50 43.06
CA MET A 1 -11.43 41.81 41.77
C MET A 1 -12.31 40.62 42.04
N ASP A 2 -13.47 40.59 41.40
CA ASP A 2 -14.62 39.78 41.80
C ASP A 2 -14.41 38.30 41.45
N HIS A 3 -14.35 37.43 42.47
CA HIS A 3 -14.07 36.00 42.34
C HIS A 3 -15.11 35.28 41.45
N ASN A 4 -16.33 35.82 41.39
CA ASN A 4 -17.43 35.29 40.59
C ASN A 4 -17.22 35.48 39.07
N LEU A 5 -16.51 36.52 38.64
CA LEU A 5 -16.25 36.77 37.22
C LEU A 5 -15.19 35.83 36.63
N LEU A 6 -14.26 35.36 37.48
CA LEU A 6 -13.24 34.38 37.08
C LEU A 6 -13.85 33.00 36.86
N GLU A 7 -14.71 32.52 37.78
CA GLU A 7 -15.42 31.25 37.62
C GLU A 7 -16.33 31.24 36.40
N LEU A 8 -17.10 32.31 36.15
CA LEU A 8 -17.92 32.44 34.95
C LEU A 8 -17.08 32.39 33.66
N SER A 9 -15.87 32.97 33.65
CA SER A 9 -14.98 32.92 32.48
C SER A 9 -14.37 31.54 32.24
N ILE A 10 -14.17 30.75 33.31
CA ILE A 10 -13.61 29.40 33.24
C ILE A 10 -14.69 28.42 32.79
N LEU A 11 -15.88 28.50 33.36
CA LEU A 11 -17.04 27.70 32.95
C LEU A 11 -17.44 27.98 31.49
N ASN A 12 -17.40 29.24 31.06
CA ASN A 12 -17.68 29.60 29.68
C ASN A 12 -16.61 29.06 28.72
N ARG A 13 -15.32 29.10 29.10
CA ARG A 13 -14.23 28.51 28.29
C ARG A 13 -14.30 26.99 28.21
N GLN A 14 -14.65 26.31 29.29
CA GLN A 14 -14.84 24.86 29.28
C GLN A 14 -16.02 24.45 28.39
N ASN A 15 -17.17 25.13 28.52
CA ASN A 15 -18.33 24.91 27.66
C ASN A 15 -18.05 25.18 26.17
N ILE A 16 -17.25 26.20 25.84
CA ILE A 16 -16.84 26.47 24.45
C ILE A 16 -15.88 25.39 23.95
N SER A 17 -14.93 24.93 24.77
CA SER A 17 -13.99 23.87 24.39
C SER A 17 -14.67 22.52 24.18
N GLU A 18 -15.61 22.14 25.05
CA GLU A 18 -16.40 20.91 24.91
C GLU A 18 -17.32 20.98 23.69
N ASN A 19 -18.02 22.09 23.46
CA ASN A 19 -18.84 22.25 22.27
C ASN A 19 -18.01 22.22 20.98
N THR A 20 -16.79 22.79 20.98
CA THR A 20 -15.93 22.77 19.79
C THR A 20 -15.37 21.37 19.52
N ALA A 21 -14.98 20.63 20.56
CA ALA A 21 -14.54 19.23 20.44
C ALA A 21 -15.69 18.30 20.00
N LEU A 22 -16.87 18.45 20.60
CA LEU A 22 -18.07 17.69 20.23
C LEU A 22 -18.54 18.01 18.80
N ASN A 23 -18.44 19.27 18.36
CA ASN A 23 -18.75 19.66 16.99
C ASN A 23 -17.71 19.14 15.98
N GLY A 24 -16.42 19.11 16.33
CA GLY A 24 -15.37 18.49 15.50
C GLY A 24 -15.54 16.98 15.34
N ILE A 25 -15.93 16.29 16.43
CA ILE A 25 -16.26 14.86 16.42
C ILE A 25 -17.54 14.60 15.60
N ARG A 26 -18.57 15.44 15.74
CA ARG A 26 -19.79 15.34 14.92
C ARG A 26 -19.53 15.58 13.43
N ALA A 27 -18.65 16.52 13.08
CA ALA A 27 -18.29 16.80 11.69
C ALA A 27 -17.52 15.64 11.04
N THR A 28 -16.59 15.01 11.76
CA THR A 28 -15.83 13.84 11.29
C THR A 28 -16.65 12.53 11.30
N GLN A 29 -17.63 12.41 12.20
CA GLN A 29 -18.54 11.25 12.22
C GLN A 29 -19.64 11.31 11.16
N ASN A 30 -20.22 12.48 10.92
CA ASN A 30 -21.22 12.66 9.86
C ASN A 30 -20.59 12.49 8.47
N SER A 31 -19.29 12.79 8.31
CA SER A 31 -18.57 12.55 7.05
C SER A 31 -18.22 11.09 6.79
N PHE A 32 -18.18 10.22 7.80
CA PHE A 32 -17.81 8.80 7.60
C PHE A 32 -19.04 7.91 7.39
N ALA A 33 -20.11 8.09 8.18
CA ALA A 33 -21.36 7.35 8.00
C ALA A 33 -22.16 7.85 6.79
N GLY A 34 -22.12 9.17 6.51
CA GLY A 34 -22.69 9.74 5.29
C GLY A 34 -21.86 9.47 4.02
N ALA A 35 -20.62 8.96 4.15
CA ALA A 35 -19.80 8.55 3.00
C ALA A 35 -20.03 7.09 2.58
N LEU A 36 -20.73 6.30 3.40
CA LEU A 36 -21.04 4.90 3.11
C LEU A 36 -22.45 4.72 2.54
N ASP A 37 -23.23 5.80 2.36
CA ASP A 37 -24.62 5.76 1.90
C ASP A 37 -25.45 4.69 2.68
N ILE A 38 -25.35 4.66 4.02
CA ILE A 38 -26.20 3.82 4.89
C ILE A 38 -26.98 4.74 5.84
N ASP A 39 -28.16 5.18 5.40
CA ASP A 39 -29.04 6.14 6.08
C ASP A 39 -29.44 5.66 7.48
N SER A 40 -29.70 4.36 7.63
CA SER A 40 -30.06 3.75 8.91
C SER A 40 -28.93 3.86 9.95
N LEU A 41 -27.67 3.81 9.50
CA LEU A 41 -26.50 3.91 10.34
C LEU A 41 -26.16 5.37 10.64
N ALA A 42 -26.32 6.27 9.66
CA ALA A 42 -26.05 7.70 9.83
C ALA A 42 -26.91 8.32 10.95
N GLN A 43 -28.14 7.83 11.11
CA GLN A 43 -29.10 8.29 12.12
C GLN A 43 -28.87 7.71 13.53
N ASP A 44 -28.00 6.70 13.69
CA ASP A 44 -27.69 6.11 15.00
C ASP A 44 -26.95 7.14 15.89
N PRO A 45 -27.53 7.57 17.03
CA PRO A 45 -26.94 8.60 17.88
C PRO A 45 -25.80 8.08 18.78
N THR A 46 -25.51 6.78 18.74
CA THR A 46 -24.53 6.13 19.63
C THR A 46 -23.19 5.90 18.93
N THR A 47 -22.17 5.50 19.70
CA THR A 47 -20.86 5.11 19.13
C THR A 47 -20.92 3.85 18.27
N ARG A 48 -22.03 3.09 18.32
CA ARG A 48 -22.29 1.95 17.43
C ARG A 48 -22.16 2.35 15.96
N ARG A 49 -22.62 3.57 15.61
CA ARG A 49 -22.50 4.14 14.27
C ARG A 49 -21.09 4.03 13.68
N ILE A 50 -20.09 4.35 14.48
CA ILE A 50 -18.69 4.37 14.06
C ILE A 50 -18.21 2.95 13.76
N TRP A 51 -18.44 2.03 14.70
CA TRP A 51 -17.97 0.65 14.59
C TRP A 51 -18.64 -0.10 13.45
N PHE A 52 -19.96 0.04 13.33
CA PHE A 52 -20.70 -0.59 12.24
C PHE A 52 -20.35 0.02 10.88
N GLY A 53 -20.06 1.32 10.81
CA GLY A 53 -19.61 1.95 9.57
C GLY A 53 -18.29 1.36 9.08
N ILE A 54 -17.31 1.23 9.97
CA ILE A 54 -16.03 0.59 9.63
C ILE A 54 -16.23 -0.88 9.24
N ALA A 55 -17.07 -1.62 9.97
CA ALA A 55 -17.29 -3.05 9.74
C ALA A 55 -18.02 -3.36 8.43
N THR A 56 -18.88 -2.46 7.95
CA THR A 56 -19.72 -2.64 6.75
C THR A 56 -19.21 -1.86 5.54
N ALA A 57 -18.08 -1.15 5.67
CA ALA A 57 -17.55 -0.29 4.62
C ALA A 57 -17.31 -0.98 3.27
N HIS A 58 -16.92 -2.26 3.30
CA HIS A 58 -16.68 -3.07 2.09
C HIS A 58 -17.80 -4.08 1.80
N ASP A 59 -18.88 -4.06 2.58
CA ASP A 59 -20.09 -4.85 2.31
C ASP A 59 -20.98 -4.07 1.34
N PHE A 60 -20.52 -3.94 0.09
CA PHE A 60 -21.15 -3.06 -0.90
C PHE A 60 -22.60 -3.43 -1.23
N GLU A 61 -23.00 -4.68 -1.01
CA GLU A 61 -24.37 -5.15 -1.26
C GLU A 61 -25.37 -4.62 -0.23
N SER A 62 -24.92 -4.21 0.96
CA SER A 62 -25.78 -3.67 2.02
C SER A 62 -25.85 -2.14 2.05
N HIS A 63 -25.20 -1.46 1.10
CA HIS A 63 -25.27 -0.01 0.95
C HIS A 63 -26.60 0.41 0.29
N ASP A 64 -27.12 1.57 0.67
CA ASP A 64 -28.41 2.04 0.15
C ASP A 64 -28.33 2.35 -1.35
N ASP A 65 -29.43 2.09 -2.07
CA ASP A 65 -29.58 2.31 -3.51
C ASP A 65 -28.49 1.66 -4.40
N ILE A 66 -27.83 0.59 -3.92
CA ILE A 66 -26.87 -0.16 -4.73
C ILE A 66 -27.58 -0.98 -5.82
N THR A 67 -27.18 -0.75 -7.07
CA THR A 67 -27.60 -1.58 -8.20
C THR A 67 -26.52 -2.62 -8.53
N GLU A 68 -26.89 -3.69 -9.22
CA GLU A 68 -25.91 -4.69 -9.69
C GLU A 68 -24.78 -4.04 -10.51
N GLU A 69 -25.11 -3.07 -11.38
CA GLU A 69 -24.11 -2.36 -12.16
C GLU A 69 -23.12 -1.56 -11.30
N ARG A 70 -23.63 -0.79 -10.34
CA ARG A 70 -22.80 0.03 -9.44
C ARG A 70 -21.94 -0.85 -8.53
N LEU A 71 -22.48 -1.98 -8.08
CA LEU A 71 -21.74 -2.99 -7.32
C LEU A 71 -20.50 -3.49 -8.08
N TYR A 72 -20.67 -3.97 -9.32
CA TYR A 72 -19.55 -4.45 -10.13
C TYR A 72 -18.52 -3.36 -10.42
N GLN A 73 -18.96 -2.13 -10.68
CA GLN A 73 -18.07 -0.98 -10.93
C GLN A 73 -17.24 -0.63 -9.69
N ASN A 74 -17.86 -0.60 -8.51
CA ASN A 74 -17.18 -0.36 -7.23
C ASN A 74 -16.15 -1.44 -6.92
N ILE A 75 -16.51 -2.71 -7.11
CA ILE A 75 -15.58 -3.85 -6.93
C ILE A 75 -14.39 -3.72 -7.90
N PHE A 76 -14.66 -3.40 -9.17
CA PHE A 76 -13.62 -3.27 -10.19
C PHE A 76 -12.63 -2.15 -9.88
N ALA A 77 -13.11 -0.97 -9.50
CA ALA A 77 -12.25 0.13 -9.07
C ALA A 77 -11.47 -0.20 -7.78
N SER A 78 -12.10 -0.91 -6.84
CA SER A 78 -11.45 -1.38 -5.61
C SER A 78 -10.31 -2.35 -5.89
N HIS A 79 -10.43 -3.24 -6.88
CA HIS A 79 -9.33 -4.10 -7.30
C HIS A 79 -8.12 -3.31 -7.83
N PHE A 80 -8.35 -2.23 -8.58
CA PHE A 80 -7.26 -1.33 -9.00
C PHE A 80 -6.58 -0.64 -7.81
N GLY A 81 -7.34 -0.22 -6.80
CA GLY A 81 -6.79 0.30 -5.55
C GLY A 81 -5.94 -0.74 -4.83
N GLN A 82 -6.41 -1.99 -4.73
CA GLN A 82 -5.66 -3.08 -4.13
C GLN A 82 -4.37 -3.41 -4.90
N LEU A 83 -4.41 -3.41 -6.23
CA LEU A 83 -3.22 -3.57 -7.08
C LEU A 83 -2.21 -2.43 -6.83
N ALA A 84 -2.67 -1.19 -6.74
CA ALA A 84 -1.82 -0.05 -6.45
C ALA A 84 -1.08 -0.20 -5.11
N ILE A 85 -1.77 -0.69 -4.07
CA ILE A 85 -1.17 -0.96 -2.76
C ILE A 85 -0.10 -2.05 -2.86
N ILE A 86 -0.36 -3.15 -3.58
CA ILE A 86 0.63 -4.23 -3.77
C ILE A 86 1.89 -3.71 -4.50
N PHE A 87 1.71 -2.92 -5.57
CA PHE A 87 2.83 -2.33 -6.30
C PHE A 87 3.61 -1.33 -5.45
N LEU A 88 2.93 -0.49 -4.69
CA LEU A 88 3.57 0.46 -3.78
C LEU A 88 4.33 -0.25 -2.66
N TRP A 89 3.76 -1.31 -2.07
CA TRP A 89 4.42 -2.13 -1.07
C TRP A 89 5.69 -2.78 -1.63
N THR A 90 5.62 -3.36 -2.83
CA THR A 90 6.78 -3.98 -3.49
C THR A 90 7.85 -2.93 -3.83
N SER A 91 7.43 -1.77 -4.33
CA SER A 91 8.30 -0.60 -4.57
C SER A 91 9.01 -0.17 -3.29
N GLY A 92 8.30 -0.10 -2.15
CA GLY A 92 8.87 0.28 -0.87
C GLY A 92 9.95 -0.69 -0.40
N ASN A 93 9.73 -2.00 -0.56
CA ASN A 93 10.74 -3.02 -0.24
C ASN A 93 12.02 -2.83 -1.06
N LEU A 94 11.90 -2.65 -2.38
CA LEU A 94 13.04 -2.38 -3.25
C LEU A 94 13.77 -1.09 -2.84
N PHE A 95 13.01 -0.01 -2.62
CA PHE A 95 13.57 1.30 -2.26
C PHE A 95 14.31 1.29 -0.93
N HIS A 96 13.75 0.69 0.12
CA HIS A 96 14.40 0.60 1.43
C HIS A 96 15.71 -0.19 1.35
N VAL A 97 15.73 -1.28 0.59
CA VAL A 97 16.96 -2.06 0.41
C VAL A 97 17.99 -1.32 -0.45
N ALA A 98 17.56 -0.65 -1.53
CA ALA A 98 18.44 0.15 -2.37
C ALA A 98 19.10 1.31 -1.60
N TRP A 99 18.35 1.94 -0.69
CA TRP A 99 18.80 3.14 0.02
C TRP A 99 19.53 2.83 1.32
N GLN A 100 18.99 1.91 2.13
CA GLN A 100 19.44 1.65 3.51
C GLN A 100 19.92 0.22 3.72
N GLY A 101 19.74 -0.65 2.73
CA GLY A 101 20.18 -2.04 2.77
C GLY A 101 21.67 -2.20 2.50
N ASN A 102 22.09 -3.46 2.43
CA ASN A 102 23.45 -3.86 2.10
C ASN A 102 23.46 -4.83 0.92
N PHE A 103 22.58 -4.63 -0.07
CA PHE A 103 22.38 -5.57 -1.17
C PHE A 103 23.66 -5.87 -1.95
N GLU A 104 24.42 -4.86 -2.35
CA GLU A 104 25.68 -5.06 -3.08
C GLU A 104 26.72 -5.84 -2.25
N SER A 105 26.87 -5.52 -0.98
CA SER A 105 27.75 -6.28 -0.07
C SER A 105 27.26 -7.72 0.12
N TRP A 106 25.94 -7.92 0.22
CA TRP A 106 25.34 -9.25 0.34
C TRP A 106 25.53 -10.08 -0.93
N VAL A 107 25.45 -9.46 -2.12
CA VAL A 107 25.70 -10.12 -3.40
C VAL A 107 27.13 -10.68 -3.49
N GLN A 108 28.11 -10.02 -2.88
CA GLN A 108 29.50 -10.50 -2.85
C GLN A 108 29.72 -11.69 -1.91
N ASP A 109 28.98 -11.79 -0.81
CA ASP A 109 29.08 -12.89 0.16
C ASP A 109 27.71 -13.26 0.77
N PRO A 110 26.84 -13.93 -0.01
CA PRO A 110 25.45 -14.17 0.38
C PRO A 110 25.30 -15.20 1.51
N LEU A 111 26.37 -15.92 1.85
CA LEU A 111 26.37 -16.96 2.89
C LEU A 111 26.68 -16.39 4.28
N HIS A 112 27.45 -15.32 4.38
CA HIS A 112 27.87 -14.77 5.68
C HIS A 112 27.33 -13.37 5.95
N VAL A 113 27.05 -12.57 4.91
CA VAL A 113 26.44 -11.25 5.09
C VAL A 113 24.95 -11.43 5.41
N ARG A 114 24.50 -10.79 6.49
CA ARG A 114 23.07 -10.78 6.83
C ARG A 114 22.37 -9.67 6.07
N PRO A 115 21.26 -9.95 5.36
CA PRO A 115 20.55 -8.96 4.57
C PRO A 115 19.86 -7.93 5.48
N ILE A 116 19.94 -6.65 5.13
CA ILE A 116 19.30 -5.55 5.87
C ILE A 116 17.95 -5.19 5.23
N ALA A 117 16.90 -5.11 6.04
CA ALA A 117 15.58 -4.68 5.59
C ALA A 117 15.52 -3.15 5.39
N HIS A 118 15.76 -2.40 6.47
CA HIS A 118 15.77 -0.95 6.50
C HIS A 118 16.46 -0.45 7.78
N ALA A 119 16.79 0.84 7.82
CA ALA A 119 17.33 1.48 9.02
C ALA A 119 16.26 1.64 10.09
N ILE A 120 16.66 1.61 11.36
CA ILE A 120 15.80 1.93 12.50
C ILE A 120 16.05 3.39 12.89
N TRP A 121 14.98 4.17 12.95
CA TRP A 121 14.99 5.51 13.51
C TRP A 121 13.95 5.58 14.64
N ASP A 122 14.41 5.36 15.87
CA ASP A 122 13.58 5.47 17.07
C ASP A 122 14.26 6.37 18.11
N PRO A 123 13.74 7.58 18.37
CA PRO A 123 14.35 8.53 19.30
C PRO A 123 14.31 8.06 20.77
N HIS A 124 13.55 7.01 21.09
CA HIS A 124 13.47 6.47 22.44
C HIS A 124 14.57 5.43 22.72
N PHE A 125 15.36 5.04 21.72
CA PHE A 125 16.46 4.11 21.92
C PHE A 125 17.53 4.72 22.83
N GLY A 126 17.77 4.06 23.97
CA GLY A 126 18.98 4.28 24.74
C GLY A 126 20.20 3.73 24.01
N GLN A 127 21.39 4.20 24.39
CA GLN A 127 22.66 3.78 23.80
C GLN A 127 22.84 2.25 23.69
N PRO A 128 22.48 1.43 24.70
CA PRO A 128 22.59 -0.03 24.59
C PRO A 128 21.73 -0.63 23.47
N ALA A 129 20.55 -0.05 23.20
CA ALA A 129 19.69 -0.49 22.11
C ALA A 129 20.28 -0.10 20.75
N VAL A 130 20.82 1.12 20.63
CA VAL A 130 21.52 1.57 19.41
C VAL A 130 22.65 0.60 19.07
N GLU A 131 23.50 0.26 20.05
CA GLU A 131 24.59 -0.70 19.86
C GLU A 131 24.06 -2.10 19.55
N ALA A 132 23.03 -2.56 20.26
CA ALA A 132 22.44 -3.87 20.03
C ALA A 132 21.82 -4.02 18.64
N PHE A 133 21.27 -2.97 18.04
CA PHE A 133 20.67 -3.03 16.71
C PHE A 133 21.62 -2.59 15.57
N THR A 134 22.78 -2.03 15.90
CA THR A 134 23.84 -1.74 14.91
C THR A 134 24.53 -3.06 14.54
N ARG A 135 23.98 -3.75 13.54
CA ARG A 135 24.41 -5.09 13.10
C ARG A 135 24.62 -5.13 11.59
N GLY A 136 25.15 -6.25 11.08
CA GLY A 136 25.27 -6.48 9.63
C GLY A 136 26.29 -5.59 8.93
N GLY A 137 27.25 -5.03 9.68
CA GLY A 137 28.24 -4.08 9.16
C GLY A 137 27.70 -2.68 8.90
N ALA A 138 26.47 -2.38 9.31
CA ALA A 138 25.85 -1.06 9.14
C ALA A 138 26.46 -0.01 10.09
N PRO A 139 26.48 1.27 9.71
CA PRO A 139 26.97 2.37 10.56
C PRO A 139 25.98 2.76 11.69
N GLY A 140 24.79 2.16 11.73
CA GLY A 140 23.78 2.44 12.74
C GLY A 140 22.73 1.34 12.86
N PRO A 141 21.68 1.56 13.68
CA PRO A 141 20.64 0.59 13.95
C PRO A 141 19.88 0.16 12.69
N VAL A 142 19.75 -1.16 12.49
CA VAL A 142 19.07 -1.74 11.32
C VAL A 142 18.25 -2.98 11.70
N ASN A 143 17.24 -3.28 10.89
CA ASN A 143 16.53 -4.55 10.94
C ASN A 143 17.13 -5.55 9.96
N ILE A 144 17.32 -6.81 10.40
CA ILE A 144 17.72 -7.91 9.51
C ILE A 144 16.49 -8.42 8.76
N ALA A 145 16.62 -8.58 7.44
CA ALA A 145 15.55 -9.09 6.59
C ALA A 145 15.46 -10.62 6.68
N TYR A 146 14.22 -11.12 6.83
CA TYR A 146 13.91 -12.56 6.82
C TYR A 146 12.88 -12.94 5.74
N SER A 147 12.50 -11.99 4.87
CA SER A 147 11.49 -12.18 3.82
C SER A 147 12.00 -12.96 2.60
N GLY A 148 13.31 -13.17 2.46
CA GLY A 148 13.91 -13.86 1.31
C GLY A 148 14.05 -13.00 0.04
N VAL A 149 13.74 -11.70 0.11
CA VAL A 149 13.74 -10.82 -1.07
C VAL A 149 15.13 -10.62 -1.69
N TYR A 150 16.20 -10.64 -0.88
CA TYR A 150 17.58 -10.57 -1.38
C TYR A 150 17.90 -11.76 -2.30
N GLN A 151 17.56 -12.97 -1.86
CA GLN A 151 17.76 -14.21 -2.61
C GLN A 151 16.94 -14.21 -3.90
N TRP A 152 15.68 -13.77 -3.82
CA TRP A 152 14.82 -13.68 -5.00
C TRP A 152 15.39 -12.70 -6.02
N TRP A 153 15.68 -11.46 -5.61
CA TRP A 153 16.21 -10.42 -6.50
C TRP A 153 17.56 -10.79 -7.12
N TYR A 154 18.44 -11.38 -6.32
CA TYR A 154 19.71 -11.90 -6.81
C TYR A 154 19.52 -13.01 -7.85
N THR A 155 18.61 -13.96 -7.59
CA THR A 155 18.37 -15.08 -8.52
C THR A 155 17.84 -14.60 -9.87
N ILE A 156 17.03 -13.54 -9.88
CA ILE A 156 16.45 -12.99 -11.12
C ILE A 156 17.39 -12.00 -11.84
N GLY A 157 18.62 -11.82 -11.36
CA GLY A 157 19.67 -11.07 -12.06
C GLY A 157 19.95 -9.65 -11.56
N LEU A 158 19.32 -9.20 -10.48
CA LEU A 158 19.61 -7.88 -9.88
C LEU A 158 20.95 -7.96 -9.13
N ARG A 159 21.80 -6.93 -9.28
CA ARG A 159 23.16 -6.93 -8.72
C ARG A 159 23.52 -5.65 -7.97
N THR A 160 22.92 -4.52 -8.36
CA THR A 160 23.27 -3.20 -7.81
C THR A 160 22.09 -2.54 -7.10
N ASN A 161 22.37 -1.56 -6.26
CA ASN A 161 21.35 -0.71 -5.66
C ASN A 161 20.59 0.09 -6.73
N GLU A 162 21.24 0.45 -7.83
CA GLU A 162 20.62 1.12 -8.98
C GLU A 162 19.54 0.23 -9.65
N ASP A 163 19.78 -1.08 -9.76
CA ASP A 163 18.79 -2.01 -10.29
C ASP A 163 17.52 -2.01 -9.42
N LEU A 164 17.70 -2.07 -8.10
CA LEU A 164 16.60 -2.05 -7.14
C LEU A 164 15.87 -0.71 -7.18
N TYR A 165 16.61 0.40 -7.24
CA TYR A 165 16.05 1.75 -7.30
C TYR A 165 15.23 1.97 -8.57
N THR A 166 15.73 1.52 -9.73
CA THR A 166 15.00 1.58 -11.01
C THR A 166 13.73 0.74 -10.95
N GLY A 167 13.80 -0.47 -10.38
CA GLY A 167 12.63 -1.32 -10.14
C GLY A 167 11.60 -0.66 -9.21
N ALA A 168 12.06 0.04 -8.16
CA ALA A 168 11.18 0.78 -7.26
C ALA A 168 10.43 1.90 -8.01
N LEU A 169 11.14 2.73 -8.77
CA LEU A 169 10.51 3.80 -9.54
C LEU A 169 9.52 3.27 -10.59
N PHE A 170 9.86 2.17 -11.26
CA PHE A 170 8.95 1.50 -12.19
C PHE A 170 7.66 1.06 -11.49
N LEU A 171 7.75 0.36 -10.36
CA LEU A 171 6.57 -0.10 -9.63
C LEU A 171 5.76 1.05 -9.01
N LEU A 172 6.41 2.12 -8.57
CA LEU A 172 5.73 3.35 -8.15
C LEU A 172 4.91 3.95 -9.30
N PHE A 173 5.47 3.98 -10.50
CA PHE A 173 4.77 4.44 -11.69
C PHE A 173 3.56 3.54 -12.05
N ILE A 174 3.72 2.22 -11.99
CA ILE A 174 2.60 1.27 -12.21
C ILE A 174 1.52 1.40 -11.11
N SER A 175 1.92 1.68 -9.86
CA SER A 175 0.98 1.98 -8.77
C SER A 175 0.13 3.22 -9.10
N ALA A 176 0.77 4.30 -9.57
CA ALA A 176 0.06 5.51 -9.99
C ALA A 176 -0.88 5.26 -11.18
N ILE A 177 -0.45 4.49 -12.19
CA ILE A 177 -1.31 4.08 -13.31
C ILE A 177 -2.52 3.29 -12.80
N SER A 178 -2.33 2.38 -11.85
CA SER A 178 -3.42 1.56 -11.30
C SER A 178 -4.47 2.43 -10.60
N LEU A 179 -4.05 3.42 -9.82
CA LEU A 179 -4.97 4.39 -9.19
C LEU A 179 -5.74 5.21 -10.24
N ILE A 180 -5.04 5.70 -11.27
CA ILE A 180 -5.66 6.46 -12.37
C ILE A 180 -6.66 5.58 -13.13
N ALA A 181 -6.32 4.32 -13.39
CA ALA A 181 -7.21 3.38 -14.07
C ALA A 181 -8.48 3.10 -13.25
N GLY A 182 -8.34 2.89 -11.93
CA GLY A 182 -9.47 2.74 -11.02
C GLY A 182 -10.39 3.96 -11.04
N TRP A 183 -9.84 5.17 -10.92
CA TRP A 183 -10.59 6.42 -11.02
C TRP A 183 -11.24 6.63 -12.40
N LEU A 184 -10.51 6.32 -13.48
CA LEU A 184 -10.97 6.48 -14.86
C LEU A 184 -12.18 5.59 -15.13
N HIS A 185 -12.14 4.34 -14.69
CA HIS A 185 -13.24 3.38 -14.88
C HIS A 185 -14.47 3.65 -14.00
N LEU A 186 -14.44 4.68 -13.13
CA LEU A 186 -15.62 5.23 -12.47
C LEU A 186 -16.22 6.43 -13.22
N GLN A 187 -15.51 7.00 -14.20
CA GLN A 187 -16.02 8.15 -14.96
C GLN A 187 -17.18 7.70 -15.88
N PRO A 188 -18.24 8.53 -16.06
CA PRO A 188 -19.44 8.14 -16.81
C PRO A 188 -19.19 7.63 -18.23
N LYS A 189 -18.12 8.11 -18.87
CA LYS A 189 -17.73 7.72 -20.23
C LYS A 189 -17.05 6.33 -20.31
N TRP A 190 -16.41 5.88 -19.23
CA TRP A 190 -15.50 4.73 -19.24
C TRP A 190 -15.91 3.62 -18.27
N LYS A 191 -17.06 3.78 -17.60
CA LYS A 191 -17.62 2.76 -16.73
C LYS A 191 -18.04 1.51 -17.53
N PRO A 192 -17.59 0.30 -17.17
CA PRO A 192 -18.01 -0.91 -17.86
C PRO A 192 -19.45 -1.28 -17.54
N SER A 193 -20.17 -1.84 -18.52
CA SER A 193 -21.53 -2.36 -18.34
C SER A 193 -21.56 -3.73 -17.66
N VAL A 194 -22.69 -4.13 -17.08
CA VAL A 194 -22.88 -5.47 -16.46
C VAL A 194 -22.58 -6.63 -17.42
N SER A 195 -22.95 -6.52 -18.70
CA SER A 195 -22.69 -7.56 -19.71
C SER A 195 -21.19 -7.77 -19.96
N TRP A 196 -20.39 -6.71 -19.83
CA TRP A 196 -18.92 -6.79 -19.91
C TRP A 196 -18.37 -7.61 -18.73
N PHE A 197 -18.84 -7.32 -17.51
CA PHE A 197 -18.44 -8.08 -16.30
C PHE A 197 -18.88 -9.55 -16.33
N LYS A 198 -20.05 -9.84 -16.92
CA LYS A 198 -20.58 -11.21 -17.02
C LYS A 198 -20.03 -12.01 -18.21
N ASN A 199 -19.18 -11.44 -19.06
CA ASN A 199 -18.55 -12.17 -20.15
C ASN A 199 -17.41 -13.08 -19.63
N ALA A 200 -17.79 -14.24 -19.09
CA ALA A 200 -16.89 -15.19 -18.48
C ALA A 200 -15.94 -15.86 -19.49
N GLU A 201 -16.43 -16.17 -20.70
CA GLU A 201 -15.61 -16.80 -21.75
C GLU A 201 -14.47 -15.88 -22.20
N SER A 202 -14.78 -14.61 -22.49
CA SER A 202 -13.74 -13.64 -22.85
C SER A 202 -12.74 -13.45 -21.71
N ARG A 203 -13.21 -13.28 -20.47
CA ARG A 203 -12.32 -13.12 -19.31
C ARG A 203 -11.42 -14.34 -19.11
N LEU A 204 -11.97 -15.55 -19.24
CA LEU A 204 -11.21 -16.79 -19.11
C LEU A 204 -10.12 -16.87 -20.19
N ASN A 205 -10.46 -16.61 -21.45
CA ASN A 205 -9.50 -16.64 -22.55
C ASN A 205 -8.37 -15.63 -22.37
N HIS A 206 -8.70 -14.39 -22.00
CA HIS A 206 -7.69 -13.34 -21.75
C HIS A 206 -6.83 -13.64 -20.53
N HIS A 207 -7.38 -14.24 -19.48
CA HIS A 207 -6.61 -14.61 -18.29
C HIS A 207 -5.69 -15.80 -18.57
N LEU A 208 -6.18 -16.86 -19.22
CA LEU A 208 -5.38 -18.05 -19.51
C LEU A 208 -4.28 -17.74 -20.53
N SER A 209 -4.63 -17.17 -21.68
CA SER A 209 -3.66 -16.93 -22.75
C SER A 209 -2.80 -15.68 -22.48
N GLY A 210 -3.42 -14.58 -22.07
CA GLY A 210 -2.74 -13.31 -21.81
C GLY A 210 -2.08 -13.28 -20.44
N LEU A 211 -2.88 -13.21 -19.37
CA LEU A 211 -2.35 -13.00 -18.03
C LEU A 211 -1.40 -14.12 -17.58
N PHE A 212 -1.71 -15.39 -17.85
CA PHE A 212 -0.83 -16.50 -17.47
C PHE A 212 0.15 -16.89 -18.59
N GLY A 213 -0.36 -17.13 -19.80
CA GLY A 213 0.46 -17.59 -20.92
C GLY A 213 1.54 -16.58 -21.32
N VAL A 214 1.14 -15.38 -21.73
CA VAL A 214 2.08 -14.34 -22.17
C VAL A 214 2.99 -13.90 -21.02
N SER A 215 2.50 -13.75 -19.79
CA SER A 215 3.36 -13.38 -18.65
C SER A 215 4.42 -14.46 -18.34
N SER A 216 4.06 -15.74 -18.40
CA SER A 216 5.01 -16.84 -18.20
C SER A 216 6.06 -16.90 -19.31
N LEU A 217 5.64 -16.66 -20.55
CA LEU A 217 6.54 -16.56 -21.69
C LEU A 217 7.50 -15.36 -21.56
N ALA A 218 6.98 -14.19 -21.18
CA ALA A 218 7.78 -12.99 -20.93
C ALA A 218 8.77 -13.21 -19.78
N TRP A 219 8.34 -13.89 -18.70
CA TRP A 219 9.22 -14.26 -17.60
C TRP A 219 10.32 -15.24 -18.03
N THR A 220 10.00 -16.21 -18.89
CA THR A 220 11.00 -17.08 -19.52
C THR A 220 12.02 -16.27 -20.33
N GLY A 221 11.55 -15.26 -21.08
CA GLY A 221 12.41 -14.31 -21.76
C GLY A 221 13.36 -13.58 -20.81
N HIS A 222 12.84 -13.03 -19.70
CA HIS A 222 13.66 -12.40 -18.65
C HIS A 222 14.72 -13.35 -18.09
N LEU A 223 14.36 -14.60 -17.81
CA LEU A 223 15.31 -15.59 -17.29
C LEU A 223 16.44 -15.88 -18.29
N VAL A 224 16.09 -16.11 -19.56
CA VAL A 224 17.05 -16.44 -20.63
C VAL A 224 17.97 -15.27 -20.95
N HIS A 225 17.43 -14.05 -21.00
CA HIS A 225 18.17 -12.88 -21.47
C HIS A 225 18.86 -12.08 -20.36
N VAL A 226 18.44 -12.20 -19.10
CA VAL A 226 18.97 -11.41 -17.98
C VAL A 226 19.47 -12.29 -16.85
N ALA A 227 18.60 -13.14 -16.27
CA ALA A 227 18.95 -13.87 -15.06
C ALA A 227 20.08 -14.90 -15.26
N ILE A 228 20.02 -15.69 -16.34
CA ILE A 228 21.03 -16.71 -16.66
C ILE A 228 22.38 -16.05 -17.00
N PRO A 229 22.48 -15.04 -17.87
CA PRO A 229 23.72 -14.28 -18.07
C PRO A 229 24.29 -13.71 -16.76
N ALA A 230 23.44 -13.06 -15.94
CA ALA A 230 23.87 -12.51 -14.65
C ALA A 230 24.37 -13.57 -13.66
N SER A 231 23.84 -14.80 -13.72
CA SER A 231 24.35 -15.93 -12.91
C SER A 231 25.70 -16.48 -13.41
N ARG A 232 26.07 -16.17 -14.65
CA ARG A 232 27.33 -16.55 -15.29
C ARG A 232 28.38 -15.43 -15.27
N GLY A 233 28.08 -14.32 -14.59
CA GLY A 233 28.98 -13.17 -14.46
C GLY A 233 28.90 -12.17 -15.62
N GLU A 234 27.93 -12.31 -16.52
CA GLU A 234 27.70 -11.37 -17.62
C GLU A 234 26.67 -10.30 -17.22
N SER A 235 26.94 -9.04 -17.56
CA SER A 235 26.00 -7.93 -17.32
C SER A 235 25.19 -7.65 -18.58
N VAL A 236 23.86 -7.69 -18.46
CA VAL A 236 22.91 -7.31 -19.52
C VAL A 236 22.03 -6.20 -18.99
N ARG A 237 22.07 -5.03 -19.65
CA ARG A 237 21.34 -3.81 -19.27
C ARG A 237 20.61 -3.23 -20.47
N TRP A 238 19.67 -2.31 -20.22
CA TRP A 238 18.87 -1.67 -21.26
C TRP A 238 19.63 -0.60 -22.07
N GLY A 239 20.83 -0.19 -21.63
CA GLY A 239 21.72 0.77 -22.27
C GLY A 239 22.94 1.04 -21.41
#